data_AF-A0A286U8Z6-F1
#
_entry.id   AF-A0A286U8Z6-F1
#
_cell.length_a   1.000
_cell.length_b   1.000
_cell.length_c   1.000
_cell.angle_alpha   90.00
_cell.angle_beta   90.00
_cell.angle_gamma   90.00
#
_symmetry.space_group_name_H-M   'P 1'
#
loop_
_entity.id
_entity.type
_entity.pdbx_description
1 polymer ?
#
loop_
_entity_poly.entity_id
_entity_poly.type
_entity_poly.pdbx_seq_one_letter_code
_entity_poly.pdbx_strand_id
1 'polypeptide(L)'
;MSSAFSPSSAFLRAISPANFAFIEVQFSVIEQSEGVLSHCSHWQIFQSTNSVNDVIAMVPQDYRHILQEPLLGVAQTTKKANASRATIAKWEQYQATGTFPEHLKFKTPKIQLFKEFRETSEAKEASNALDHEFNTFLAKSLVTSLKAKRDELMFLSGALEPQNILNKLGPKISACTAELCTKQIPEFTNNEKGELIISGWTTNLAAVDLG
;
A
#
# COMPACT_ATOMS: atom_id res chain seq x y z
N MET A 1 -9.03 -37.15 -10.78
CA MET A 1 -8.16 -35.96 -10.70
C MET A 1 -8.63 -34.97 -11.74
N SER A 2 -9.48 -34.02 -11.37
CA SER A 2 -10.02 -33.00 -12.29
C SER A 2 -9.29 -31.69 -12.08
N SER A 3 -8.51 -31.29 -13.07
CA SER A 3 -7.93 -29.96 -13.17
C SER A 3 -9.05 -28.95 -13.44
N ALA A 4 -9.41 -28.15 -12.45
CA ALA A 4 -10.26 -26.99 -12.67
C ALA A 4 -9.50 -25.98 -13.54
N PHE A 5 -10.02 -25.72 -14.73
CA PHE A 5 -9.51 -24.70 -15.64
C PHE A 5 -9.76 -23.34 -14.99
N SER A 6 -8.69 -22.62 -14.61
CA SER A 6 -8.80 -21.24 -14.12
C SER A 6 -8.80 -20.31 -15.34
N PRO A 7 -9.92 -19.65 -15.69
CA PRO A 7 -9.94 -18.75 -16.82
C PRO A 7 -9.09 -17.51 -16.52
N SER A 8 -8.27 -17.11 -17.48
CA SER A 8 -7.40 -15.93 -17.40
C SER A 8 -8.23 -14.65 -17.19
N SER A 9 -7.73 -13.67 -16.44
CA SER A 9 -8.45 -12.42 -16.09
C SER A 9 -8.90 -11.60 -17.31
N ALA A 10 -8.24 -11.76 -18.45
CA ALA A 10 -8.68 -11.21 -19.73
C ALA A 10 -9.98 -11.87 -20.27
N PHE A 11 -10.19 -13.16 -19.99
CA PHE A 11 -11.40 -13.90 -20.34
C PHE A 11 -12.60 -13.43 -19.50
N LEU A 12 -12.39 -13.18 -18.20
CA LEU A 12 -13.43 -12.62 -17.33
C LEU A 12 -13.88 -11.22 -17.77
N ARG A 13 -13.01 -10.40 -18.38
CA ARG A 13 -13.40 -9.12 -19.00
C ARG A 13 -14.20 -9.28 -20.29
N ALA A 14 -13.93 -10.32 -21.09
CA ALA A 14 -14.57 -10.51 -22.40
C ALA A 14 -15.99 -11.07 -22.34
N ILE A 15 -16.34 -11.81 -21.26
CA ILE A 15 -17.67 -12.44 -21.08
C ILE A 15 -18.64 -11.60 -20.22
N SER A 16 -18.25 -10.39 -19.83
CA SER A 16 -18.92 -9.54 -18.84
C SER A 16 -20.11 -8.71 -19.38
N PRO A 17 -20.92 -9.22 -20.32
CA PRO A 17 -22.35 -8.92 -20.28
C PRO A 17 -23.21 -10.13 -19.89
N ALA A 18 -22.73 -11.36 -20.09
CA ALA A 18 -23.56 -12.57 -19.93
C ALA A 18 -23.66 -13.04 -18.47
N ASN A 19 -22.65 -12.78 -17.64
CA ASN A 19 -22.69 -13.09 -16.20
C ASN A 19 -23.54 -12.09 -15.39
N PHE A 20 -23.95 -10.96 -15.97
CA PHE A 20 -24.84 -10.00 -15.31
C PHE A 20 -26.23 -10.58 -15.01
N ALA A 21 -26.76 -11.41 -15.93
CA ALA A 21 -28.11 -11.98 -15.80
C ALA A 21 -28.23 -13.04 -14.68
N PHE A 22 -27.14 -13.70 -14.28
CA PHE A 22 -27.20 -14.78 -13.27
C PHE A 22 -27.16 -14.28 -11.83
N ILE A 23 -26.64 -13.06 -11.59
CA ILE A 23 -26.54 -12.48 -10.24
C ILE A 23 -27.73 -11.55 -9.95
N GLU A 24 -28.35 -10.95 -10.97
CA GLU A 24 -29.61 -10.19 -10.85
C GLU A 24 -30.71 -10.99 -10.14
N VAL A 25 -30.73 -12.31 -10.30
CA VAL A 25 -31.76 -13.17 -9.69
C VAL A 25 -31.59 -13.30 -8.16
N GLN A 26 -30.41 -13.05 -7.59
CA GLN A 26 -30.20 -13.14 -6.13
C GLN A 26 -30.33 -11.81 -5.38
N PHE A 27 -30.29 -10.65 -6.05
CA PHE A 27 -30.33 -9.32 -5.41
C PHE A 27 -31.58 -8.49 -5.74
N SER A 28 -32.54 -9.05 -6.48
CA SER A 28 -33.76 -8.37 -6.97
C SER A 28 -34.78 -7.92 -5.91
N VAL A 29 -34.43 -7.90 -4.62
CA VAL A 29 -35.34 -7.44 -3.53
C VAL A 29 -34.99 -6.04 -3.01
N ILE A 30 -33.90 -5.41 -3.47
CA ILE A 30 -33.55 -4.05 -3.03
C ILE A 30 -33.46 -3.13 -4.26
N GLU A 31 -34.26 -2.06 -4.20
CA GLU A 31 -34.55 -1.06 -5.23
C GLU A 31 -33.43 -0.80 -6.25
N GLN A 32 -33.82 -0.93 -7.53
CA GLN A 32 -33.03 -0.57 -8.70
C GLN A 32 -32.80 0.95 -8.74
N SER A 33 -31.65 1.40 -8.23
CA SER A 33 -31.03 2.63 -8.70
C SER A 33 -29.72 2.27 -9.40
N GLU A 34 -29.53 2.76 -10.62
CA GLU A 34 -28.37 2.45 -11.49
C GLU A 34 -27.01 2.67 -10.78
N GLY A 35 -26.96 3.58 -9.79
CA GLY A 35 -25.77 3.84 -8.99
C GLY A 35 -25.34 2.67 -8.10
N VAL A 36 -26.27 1.92 -7.51
CA VAL A 36 -25.94 0.83 -6.56
C VAL A 36 -25.33 -0.37 -7.30
N LEU A 37 -25.83 -0.68 -8.49
CA LEU A 37 -25.29 -1.77 -9.33
C LEU A 37 -23.88 -1.45 -9.83
N SER A 38 -23.61 -0.19 -10.18
CA SER A 38 -22.27 0.28 -10.56
C SER A 38 -21.28 0.17 -9.39
N HIS A 39 -21.70 0.55 -8.17
CA HIS A 39 -20.88 0.42 -6.97
C HIS A 39 -20.56 -1.05 -6.60
N CYS A 40 -21.53 -1.96 -6.72
CA CYS A 40 -21.32 -3.38 -6.43
C CYS A 40 -20.33 -4.03 -7.42
N SER A 41 -20.42 -3.72 -8.71
CA SER A 41 -19.50 -4.27 -9.72
C SER A 41 -18.06 -3.76 -9.54
N HIS A 42 -17.89 -2.47 -9.21
CA HIS A 42 -16.58 -1.88 -8.96
C HIS A 42 -15.91 -2.53 -7.72
N TRP A 43 -16.67 -2.77 -6.66
CA TRP A 43 -16.18 -3.43 -5.45
C TRP A 43 -15.75 -4.87 -5.70
N GLN A 44 -16.50 -5.63 -6.50
CA GLN A 44 -16.17 -7.01 -6.83
C GLN A 44 -14.89 -7.11 -7.68
N ILE A 45 -14.72 -6.21 -8.65
CA ILE A 45 -13.47 -6.10 -9.41
C ILE A 45 -12.31 -5.74 -8.47
N PHE A 46 -12.51 -4.79 -7.56
CA PHE A 46 -11.50 -4.38 -6.60
C PHE A 46 -11.01 -5.58 -5.74
N GLN A 47 -11.92 -6.43 -5.28
CA GLN A 47 -11.56 -7.64 -4.52
C GLN A 47 -10.77 -8.67 -5.32
N SER A 48 -10.95 -8.74 -6.64
CA SER A 48 -10.22 -9.67 -7.52
C SER A 48 -8.81 -9.16 -7.90
N THR A 49 -8.47 -7.96 -7.46
CA THR A 49 -7.25 -7.25 -7.84
C THR A 49 -6.03 -7.78 -7.09
N ASN A 50 -5.01 -8.24 -7.82
CA ASN A 50 -3.81 -8.83 -7.21
C ASN A 50 -2.57 -7.91 -7.25
N SER A 51 -2.66 -6.76 -7.91
CA SER A 51 -1.54 -5.82 -8.01
C SER A 51 -1.97 -4.36 -7.88
N VAL A 52 -1.05 -3.51 -7.46
CA VAL A 52 -1.28 -2.06 -7.35
C VAL A 52 -1.59 -1.45 -8.72
N ASN A 53 -0.98 -1.96 -9.78
CA ASN A 53 -1.21 -1.48 -11.14
C ASN A 53 -2.63 -1.77 -11.61
N ASP A 54 -3.19 -2.92 -11.21
CA ASP A 54 -4.58 -3.26 -11.53
C ASP A 54 -5.56 -2.33 -10.78
N VAL A 55 -5.25 -1.94 -9.54
CA VAL A 55 -6.04 -0.92 -8.80
C VAL A 55 -5.97 0.43 -9.51
N ILE A 56 -4.77 0.86 -9.95
CA ILE A 56 -4.60 2.10 -10.72
C ILE A 56 -5.34 2.01 -12.06
N ALA A 57 -5.46 0.81 -12.64
CA ALA A 57 -6.23 0.54 -13.85
C ALA A 57 -7.75 0.64 -13.66
N MET A 58 -8.24 0.86 -12.44
CA MET A 58 -9.66 1.14 -12.15
C MET A 58 -9.95 2.64 -12.06
N VAL A 59 -8.92 3.49 -11.86
CA VAL A 59 -9.05 4.95 -11.89
C VAL A 59 -9.43 5.41 -13.29
N PRO A 60 -10.35 6.38 -13.48
CA PRO A 60 -10.70 6.90 -14.79
C PRO A 60 -9.46 7.35 -15.58
N GLN A 61 -9.46 7.09 -16.90
CA GLN A 61 -8.30 7.27 -17.77
C GLN A 61 -7.76 8.71 -17.72
N ASP A 62 -8.65 9.69 -17.65
CA ASP A 62 -8.30 11.12 -17.60
C ASP A 62 -7.50 11.49 -16.34
N TYR A 63 -7.72 10.82 -15.21
CA TYR A 63 -7.00 11.09 -13.96
C TYR A 63 -5.77 10.20 -13.79
N ARG A 64 -5.72 9.05 -14.48
CA ARG A 64 -4.70 8.02 -14.27
C ARG A 64 -3.28 8.56 -14.43
N HIS A 65 -3.02 9.35 -15.47
CA HIS A 65 -1.68 9.87 -15.74
C HIS A 65 -1.14 10.81 -14.64
N ILE A 66 -2.02 11.53 -13.95
CA ILE A 66 -1.66 12.46 -12.87
C ILE A 66 -1.54 11.73 -11.53
N LEU A 67 -2.37 10.72 -11.31
CA LEU A 67 -2.47 10.00 -10.04
C LEU A 67 -1.57 8.77 -9.96
N GLN A 68 -1.09 8.23 -11.09
CA GLN A 68 -0.30 6.99 -11.10
C GLN A 68 0.94 7.06 -10.20
N GLU A 69 1.82 8.05 -10.41
CA GLU A 69 3.04 8.18 -9.61
C GLU A 69 2.75 8.42 -8.12
N PRO A 70 1.85 9.35 -7.73
CA PRO A 70 1.45 9.51 -6.34
C PRO A 70 0.90 8.24 -5.68
N LEU A 71 0.03 7.48 -6.38
CA LEU A 71 -0.55 6.23 -5.87
C LEU A 71 0.50 5.13 -5.71
N LEU A 72 1.45 5.04 -6.65
CA LEU A 72 2.60 4.14 -6.51
C LEU A 72 3.47 4.54 -5.30
N GLY A 73 3.64 5.85 -5.05
CA GLY A 73 4.33 6.35 -3.86
C GLY A 73 3.66 5.91 -2.54
N VAL A 74 2.32 5.94 -2.49
CA VAL A 74 1.56 5.41 -1.35
C VAL A 74 1.83 3.91 -1.17
N ALA A 75 1.74 3.13 -2.25
CA ALA A 75 2.01 1.69 -2.20
C ALA A 75 3.43 1.35 -1.72
N GLN A 76 4.45 2.11 -2.16
CA GLN A 76 5.83 1.94 -1.69
C GLN A 76 5.96 2.29 -0.20
N THR A 77 5.27 3.32 0.27
CA THR A 77 5.25 3.71 1.69
C THR A 77 4.62 2.60 2.54
N THR A 78 3.50 2.03 2.09
CA THR A 78 2.87 0.87 2.73
C THR A 78 3.79 -0.35 2.78
N LYS A 79 4.52 -0.62 1.70
CA LYS A 79 5.51 -1.71 1.65
C LYS A 79 6.61 -1.50 2.70
N LYS A 80 7.13 -0.28 2.83
CA LYS A 80 8.11 0.07 3.87
C LYS A 80 7.53 -0.11 5.28
N ALA A 81 6.31 0.36 5.52
CA ALA A 81 5.63 0.20 6.81
C ALA A 81 5.46 -1.27 7.21
N ASN A 82 5.06 -2.13 6.27
CA ASN A 82 4.94 -3.57 6.49
C ASN A 82 6.30 -4.22 6.78
N ALA A 83 7.36 -3.82 6.08
CA ALA A 83 8.71 -4.31 6.36
C ALA A 83 9.20 -3.89 7.76
N SER A 84 8.91 -2.65 8.19
CA SER A 84 9.23 -2.18 9.54
C SER A 84 8.44 -2.95 10.60
N ARG A 85 7.13 -3.22 10.41
CA ARG A 85 6.33 -4.08 11.31
C ARG A 85 6.93 -5.47 11.45
N ALA A 86 7.29 -6.10 10.35
CA ALA A 86 7.91 -7.43 10.37
C ALA A 86 9.25 -7.43 11.10
N THR A 87 10.04 -6.37 10.96
CA THR A 87 11.32 -6.21 11.66
C THR A 87 11.11 -6.03 13.16
N ILE A 88 10.16 -5.19 13.56
CA ILE A 88 9.79 -4.98 14.98
C ILE A 88 9.37 -6.30 15.61
N ALA A 89 8.46 -7.06 14.97
CA ALA A 89 8.01 -8.35 15.47
C ALA A 89 9.17 -9.34 15.67
N LYS A 90 10.12 -9.40 14.73
CA LYS A 90 11.33 -10.22 14.86
C LYS A 90 12.21 -9.77 16.03
N TRP A 91 12.40 -8.47 16.21
CA TRP A 91 13.24 -7.93 17.29
C TRP A 91 12.60 -8.08 18.67
N GLU A 92 11.26 -8.00 18.77
CA GLU A 92 10.51 -8.35 19.98
C GLU A 92 10.67 -9.83 20.32
N GLN A 93 10.68 -10.73 19.33
CA GLN A 93 10.96 -12.15 19.54
C GLN A 93 12.38 -12.39 20.07
N TYR A 94 13.38 -11.69 19.51
CA TYR A 94 14.76 -11.73 20.00
C TYR A 94 14.84 -11.27 21.46
N GLN A 95 14.18 -10.16 21.80
CA GLN A 95 14.10 -9.64 23.16
C GLN A 95 13.46 -10.66 24.13
N ALA A 96 12.36 -11.30 23.73
CA ALA A 96 11.69 -12.32 24.54
C ALA A 96 12.53 -13.58 24.75
N THR A 97 13.33 -13.96 23.76
CA THR A 97 14.20 -15.16 23.81
C THR A 97 15.54 -14.86 24.52
N GLY A 98 15.84 -13.59 24.84
CA GLY A 98 17.15 -13.18 25.37
C GLY A 98 18.29 -13.34 24.37
N THR A 99 17.98 -13.33 23.07
CA THR A 99 18.97 -13.41 21.98
C THR A 99 19.04 -12.08 21.24
N PHE A 100 20.10 -11.87 20.45
CA PHE A 100 20.32 -10.59 19.75
C PHE A 100 20.26 -10.76 18.23
N PRO A 101 19.70 -9.77 17.50
CA PRO A 101 19.80 -9.70 16.04
C PRO A 101 21.25 -9.70 15.57
N GLU A 102 21.51 -10.20 14.36
CA GLU A 102 22.87 -10.36 13.82
C GLU A 102 23.70 -9.07 13.84
N HIS A 103 23.11 -7.93 13.50
CA HIS A 103 23.77 -6.63 13.52
C HIS A 103 24.16 -6.13 14.92
N LEU A 104 23.65 -6.76 15.99
CA LEU A 104 24.00 -6.50 17.38
C LEU A 104 24.83 -7.62 18.01
N LYS A 105 25.14 -8.71 17.27
CA LYS A 105 25.98 -9.80 17.78
C LYS A 105 27.45 -9.38 17.74
N PHE A 106 27.90 -8.69 18.78
CA PHE A 106 29.30 -8.37 19.01
C PHE A 106 29.92 -9.30 20.06
N LYS A 107 31.24 -9.51 19.98
CA LYS A 107 31.98 -10.26 21.01
C LYS A 107 32.36 -9.31 22.14
N THR A 108 32.28 -9.77 23.39
CA THR A 108 32.83 -9.01 24.52
C THR A 108 34.29 -8.67 24.24
N PRO A 109 34.71 -7.41 24.41
CA PRO A 109 36.12 -7.05 24.43
C PRO A 109 36.87 -7.90 25.47
N LYS A 110 38.09 -8.35 25.14
CA LYS A 110 38.91 -9.13 26.06
C LYS A 110 39.84 -8.20 26.83
N ILE A 111 39.84 -8.30 28.15
CA ILE A 111 40.85 -7.63 28.98
C ILE A 111 42.19 -8.33 28.76
N GLN A 112 43.20 -7.56 28.37
CA GLN A 112 44.57 -8.07 28.23
C GLN A 112 45.25 -8.00 29.59
N LEU A 113 45.21 -9.11 30.33
CA LEU A 113 45.90 -9.26 31.61
C LEU A 113 47.11 -10.17 31.45
N PHE A 114 48.17 -9.90 32.21
CA PHE A 114 49.31 -10.80 32.31
C PHE A 114 48.88 -12.17 32.83
N LYS A 115 49.53 -13.24 32.36
CA LYS A 115 49.13 -14.62 32.63
C LYS A 115 49.02 -14.91 34.13
N GLU A 116 49.98 -14.41 34.91
CA GLU A 116 50.06 -14.62 36.37
C GLU A 116 48.91 -13.91 37.11
N PHE A 117 48.50 -12.73 36.64
CA PHE A 117 47.41 -11.98 37.25
C PHE A 117 46.04 -12.52 36.83
N ARG A 118 45.92 -13.14 35.66
CA ARG A 118 44.64 -13.64 35.13
C ARG A 118 43.99 -14.72 36.00
N GLU A 119 44.78 -15.45 36.78
CA GLU A 119 44.29 -16.54 37.64
C GLU A 119 43.75 -16.04 38.99
N THR A 120 44.04 -14.79 39.36
CA THR A 120 43.61 -14.21 40.64
C THR A 120 42.10 -13.91 40.68
N SER A 121 41.56 -13.72 41.89
CA SER A 121 40.17 -13.34 42.12
C SER A 121 39.81 -12.02 41.44
N GLU A 122 40.71 -11.04 41.54
CA GLU A 122 40.49 -9.67 41.07
C GLU A 122 40.39 -9.63 39.53
N ALA A 123 41.21 -10.42 38.84
CA ALA A 123 41.15 -10.53 37.38
C ALA A 123 39.86 -11.17 36.87
N LYS A 124 39.33 -12.16 37.62
CA LYS A 124 38.03 -12.80 37.31
C LYS A 124 36.88 -11.83 37.56
N GLU A 125 36.91 -11.11 38.68
CA GLU A 125 35.92 -10.07 38.98
C GLU A 125 35.90 -8.97 37.91
N ALA A 126 37.06 -8.47 37.49
CA ALA A 126 37.16 -7.49 36.41
C ALA A 126 36.62 -8.01 35.07
N SER A 127 36.91 -9.28 34.73
CA SER A 127 36.38 -9.91 33.51
C SER A 127 34.86 -10.07 33.56
N ASN A 128 34.33 -10.53 34.69
CA ASN A 128 32.89 -10.67 34.91
C ASN A 128 32.17 -9.31 34.88
N ALA A 129 32.76 -8.27 35.46
CA ALA A 129 32.24 -6.91 35.42
C ALA A 129 32.17 -6.39 33.97
N LEU A 130 33.20 -6.65 33.16
CA LEU A 130 33.18 -6.28 31.74
C LEU A 130 32.11 -7.04 30.95
N ASP A 131 31.97 -8.34 31.16
CA ASP A 131 30.91 -9.14 30.53
C ASP A 131 29.52 -8.63 30.94
N HIS A 132 29.33 -8.23 32.20
CA HIS A 132 28.08 -7.66 32.69
C HIS A 132 27.74 -6.32 32.02
N GLU A 133 28.70 -5.39 31.97
CA GLU A 133 28.52 -4.10 31.30
C GLU A 133 28.25 -4.27 29.80
N PHE A 134 28.95 -5.21 29.16
CA PHE A 134 28.75 -5.50 27.74
C PHE A 134 27.36 -6.08 27.44
N ASN A 135 26.88 -7.01 28.26
CA ASN A 135 25.51 -7.54 28.14
C ASN A 135 24.46 -6.44 28.38
N THR A 136 24.71 -5.54 29.34
CA THR A 136 23.87 -4.36 29.58
C THR A 136 23.84 -3.43 28.37
N PHE A 137 24.99 -3.20 27.75
CA PHE A 137 25.09 -2.44 26.51
C PHE A 137 24.27 -3.07 25.37
N LEU A 138 24.37 -4.39 25.17
CA LEU A 138 23.60 -5.10 24.14
C LEU A 138 22.09 -5.00 24.37
N ALA A 139 21.65 -5.19 25.61
CA ALA A 139 20.23 -5.06 25.99
C ALA A 139 19.71 -3.63 25.74
N LYS A 140 20.45 -2.61 26.20
CA LYS A 140 20.09 -1.20 25.96
C LYS A 140 20.09 -0.84 24.48
N SER A 141 21.03 -1.38 23.71
CA SER A 141 21.11 -1.19 22.26
C SER A 141 19.87 -1.76 21.57
N LEU A 142 19.46 -2.99 21.90
CA LEU A 142 18.27 -3.60 21.33
C LEU A 142 16.99 -2.79 21.63
N VAL A 143 16.82 -2.34 22.88
CA VAL A 143 15.69 -1.49 23.29
C VAL A 143 15.68 -0.17 22.52
N THR A 144 16.84 0.46 22.37
CA THR A 144 16.99 1.72 21.63
C THR A 144 16.69 1.53 20.14
N SER A 145 17.20 0.46 19.52
CA SER A 145 16.91 0.11 18.13
C SER A 145 15.43 -0.18 17.91
N LEU A 146 14.78 -0.90 18.83
CA LEU A 146 13.34 -1.13 18.80
C LEU A 146 12.55 0.17 18.86
N LYS A 147 12.91 1.09 19.76
CA LYS A 147 12.29 2.41 19.83
C LYS A 147 12.43 3.17 18.50
N ALA A 148 13.65 3.26 17.97
CA ALA A 148 13.90 3.94 16.70
C ALA A 148 13.09 3.33 15.54
N LYS A 149 12.94 2.00 15.51
CA LYS A 149 12.09 1.34 14.50
C LYS A 149 10.60 1.57 14.69
N ARG A 150 10.11 1.69 15.93
CA ARG A 150 8.73 2.09 16.21
C ARG A 150 8.47 3.54 15.79
N ASP A 151 9.43 4.44 16.03
CA ASP A 151 9.34 5.85 15.59
C ASP A 151 9.33 5.94 14.05
N GLU A 152 10.15 5.16 13.35
CA GLU A 152 10.10 5.02 11.88
C GLU A 152 8.73 4.53 11.41
N LEU A 153 8.15 3.53 12.08
CA LEU A 153 6.80 3.04 11.75
C LEU A 153 5.73 4.11 11.98
N MET A 154 5.82 4.90 13.06
CA MET A 154 4.91 6.01 13.32
C MET A 154 4.99 7.07 12.22
N PHE A 155 6.21 7.44 11.80
CA PHE A 155 6.42 8.36 10.67
C PHE A 155 5.78 7.83 9.37
N LEU A 156 6.03 6.57 9.02
CA LEU A 156 5.46 5.95 7.82
C LEU A 156 3.92 5.84 7.91
N SER A 157 3.38 5.54 9.10
CA SER A 157 1.94 5.44 9.31
C SER A 157 1.26 6.81 9.22
N GLY A 158 1.88 7.86 9.75
CA GLY A 158 1.41 9.24 9.58
C GLY A 158 1.34 9.65 8.11
N ALA A 159 2.33 9.28 7.30
CA ALA A 159 2.30 9.54 5.86
C ALA A 159 1.17 8.80 5.11
N LEU A 160 0.63 7.72 5.69
CA LEU A 160 -0.48 6.92 5.15
C LEU A 160 -1.84 7.34 5.71
N GLU A 161 -1.91 8.35 6.59
CA GLU A 161 -3.19 8.85 7.08
C GLU A 161 -4.03 9.43 5.94
N PRO A 162 -5.36 9.18 5.93
CA PRO A 162 -6.24 9.63 4.86
C PRO A 162 -6.15 11.13 4.58
N GLN A 163 -6.04 11.94 5.64
CA GLN A 163 -5.91 13.40 5.51
C GLN A 163 -4.61 13.79 4.80
N ASN A 164 -3.49 13.16 5.12
CA ASN A 164 -2.20 13.45 4.50
C ASN A 164 -2.14 13.00 3.04
N ILE A 165 -2.81 11.89 2.71
CA ILE A 165 -2.99 11.43 1.33
C ILE A 165 -3.86 12.43 0.56
N LEU A 166 -5.00 12.84 1.13
CA LEU A 166 -5.91 13.80 0.51
C LEU A 166 -5.25 15.17 0.30
N ASN A 167 -4.48 15.66 1.27
CA ASN A 167 -3.74 16.92 1.14
C ASN A 167 -2.72 16.88 -0.01
N LYS A 168 -2.17 15.70 -0.32
CA LYS A 168 -1.24 15.52 -1.44
C LYS A 168 -1.94 15.33 -2.78
N LEU A 169 -3.06 14.61 -2.82
CA LEU A 169 -3.75 14.24 -4.06
C LEU A 169 -4.83 15.24 -4.46
N GLY A 170 -5.52 15.84 -3.50
CA GLY A 170 -6.65 16.76 -3.69
C GLY A 170 -6.33 17.89 -4.67
N PRO A 171 -5.23 18.65 -4.49
CA PRO A 171 -4.87 19.72 -5.43
C PRO A 171 -4.66 19.23 -6.87
N LYS A 172 -4.12 18.01 -7.04
CA LYS A 172 -3.91 17.40 -8.37
C LYS A 172 -5.24 17.00 -9.01
N ILE A 173 -6.16 16.46 -8.22
CA ILE A 173 -7.50 16.08 -8.67
C ILE A 173 -8.30 17.33 -9.05
N SER A 174 -8.30 18.36 -8.21
CA SER A 174 -9.00 19.62 -8.48
C SER A 174 -8.46 20.32 -9.73
N ALA A 175 -7.14 20.36 -9.91
CA ALA A 175 -6.53 20.92 -11.12
C ALA A 175 -6.94 20.15 -12.39
N CYS A 176 -6.87 18.82 -12.35
CA CYS A 176 -7.32 17.98 -13.47
C CYS A 176 -8.80 18.17 -13.77
N THR A 177 -9.63 18.25 -12.74
CA THR A 177 -11.09 18.45 -12.89
C THR A 177 -11.39 19.79 -13.53
N ALA A 178 -10.72 20.87 -13.09
CA ALA A 178 -10.85 22.18 -13.72
C ALA A 178 -10.48 22.15 -15.21
N GLU A 179 -9.39 21.46 -15.58
CA GLU A 179 -9.02 21.27 -16.99
C GLU A 179 -10.07 20.49 -17.78
N LEU A 180 -10.61 19.40 -17.23
CA LEU A 180 -11.64 18.59 -17.88
C LEU A 180 -12.95 19.36 -18.10
N CYS A 181 -13.35 20.20 -17.14
CA CYS A 181 -14.54 21.05 -17.27
C CYS A 181 -14.43 22.07 -18.42
N THR A 182 -13.21 22.46 -18.80
CA THR A 182 -13.01 23.41 -19.93
C THR A 182 -13.00 22.73 -21.30
N LYS A 183 -12.91 21.39 -21.36
CA LYS A 183 -12.86 20.66 -22.63
C LYS A 183 -14.26 20.56 -23.23
N GLN A 184 -14.35 20.87 -24.52
CA GLN A 184 -15.57 20.65 -25.30
C GLN A 184 -15.60 19.21 -25.84
N ILE A 185 -16.78 18.62 -25.90
CA ILE A 185 -17.02 17.30 -26.49
C ILE A 185 -17.75 17.50 -27.82
N PRO A 186 -17.42 16.74 -28.89
CA PRO A 186 -18.20 16.77 -30.12
C PRO A 186 -19.63 16.27 -29.86
N GLU A 187 -20.59 17.01 -30.38
CA GLU A 187 -21.98 16.59 -30.47
C GLU A 187 -22.16 15.80 -31.77
N PHE A 188 -22.82 14.65 -31.68
CA PHE A 188 -23.08 13.78 -32.82
C PHE A 188 -24.56 13.80 -33.19
N THR A 189 -24.85 13.96 -34.48
CA THR A 189 -26.19 13.83 -35.05
C THR A 189 -26.17 12.82 -36.19
N ASN A 190 -27.31 12.19 -36.47
CA ASN A 190 -27.43 11.26 -37.59
C ASN A 190 -27.86 12.02 -38.84
N ASN A 191 -27.20 11.74 -39.96
CA ASN A 191 -27.66 12.23 -41.26
C ASN A 191 -28.88 11.43 -41.77
N GLU A 192 -29.48 11.87 -42.87
CA GLU A 192 -30.63 11.21 -43.52
C GLU A 192 -30.35 9.75 -43.96
N LYS A 193 -29.08 9.33 -43.99
CA LYS A 193 -28.62 7.97 -44.31
C LYS A 193 -28.27 7.13 -43.08
N GLY A 194 -28.42 7.68 -41.87
CA GLY A 194 -28.11 7.00 -40.61
C GLY A 194 -26.63 6.99 -40.21
N GLU A 195 -25.79 7.80 -40.85
CA GLU A 195 -24.37 7.94 -40.49
C GLU A 195 -24.20 9.04 -39.43
N LEU A 196 -23.31 8.79 -38.45
CA LEU A 196 -22.96 9.76 -37.41
C LEU A 196 -22.09 10.88 -37.99
N ILE A 197 -22.59 12.12 -37.93
CA ILE A 197 -21.86 13.34 -38.30
C ILE A 197 -21.70 14.22 -37.05
N ILE A 198 -20.54 14.87 -36.92
CA ILE A 198 -20.30 15.86 -35.86
C ILE A 198 -21.11 17.13 -36.19
N SER A 199 -22.11 17.47 -35.37
CA SER A 199 -22.96 18.66 -35.53
C SER A 199 -22.37 19.92 -34.93
N GLY A 200 -21.52 19.79 -33.91
CA GLY A 200 -20.95 20.91 -33.18
C GLY A 200 -20.08 20.48 -32.02
N TRP A 201 -19.67 21.45 -31.19
CA TRP A 201 -18.88 21.24 -29.98
C TRP A 201 -19.64 21.82 -28.80
N THR A 202 -19.88 21.01 -27.76
CA THR A 202 -20.62 21.41 -26.57
C THR A 202 -19.75 21.26 -25.32
N THR A 203 -20.07 22.01 -24.26
CA THR A 203 -19.36 21.92 -22.98
C THR A 203 -19.64 20.57 -22.33
N ASN A 204 -18.62 19.95 -21.73
CA ASN A 204 -18.75 18.66 -21.07
C ASN A 204 -19.56 18.76 -19.76
N LEU A 205 -20.89 18.62 -19.85
CA LEU A 205 -21.78 18.62 -18.69
C LEU A 205 -21.42 17.52 -17.67
N ALA A 206 -20.97 16.35 -18.14
CA ALA A 206 -20.55 15.26 -17.27
C ALA A 206 -19.27 15.58 -16.47
N ALA A 207 -18.41 16.46 -16.96
CA ALA A 207 -17.26 16.97 -16.20
C ALA A 207 -17.69 18.04 -15.19
N VAL A 208 -18.69 18.86 -15.53
CA VAL A 208 -19.22 19.90 -14.63
C VAL A 208 -19.91 19.29 -13.40
N ASP A 209 -20.59 18.16 -13.56
CA ASP A 209 -21.22 17.43 -12.44
C ASP A 209 -20.21 16.72 -11.51
N LEU A 210 -18.93 16.60 -11.92
CA LEU A 210 -17.84 16.01 -11.13
C LEU A 210 -17.04 17.04 -10.31
N GLY A 211 -17.27 18.34 -10.54
CA GLY A 211 -16.55 19.48 -9.95
C GLY A 211 -17.02 19.90 -8.58
#